data_AF-A0A453QH76-F1
#
_entry.id   AF-A0A453QH76-F1
#
_cell.length_a   1.000
_cell.length_b   1.000
_cell.length_c   1.000
_cell.angle_alpha   90.00
_cell.angle_beta   90.00
_cell.angle_gamma   90.00
#
_symmetry.space_group_name_H-M   'P 1'
#
loop_
_entity.id
_entity.type
_entity.pdbx_description
1 polymer ?
#
loop_
_entity_poly.entity_id
_entity_poly.type
_entity_poly.pdbx_seq_one_letter_code
_entity_poly.pdbx_strand_id
1 'polypeptide(L)'
;RVSCGDCYSVGSQACYSLCIAPLSQTCGCLLVQGRCDKCKTAETDMCTANCTDGGCDCGAVADKACGDTCSYNDCSWCVRGHQQGCLTSCRSECMSKCNGP
;
A
#
# COMPACT_ATOMS: atom_id res chain seq x y z
N ARG A 1 16.64 2.69 -31.44
CA ARG A 1 15.29 2.14 -31.18
C ARG A 1 15.48 0.81 -30.46
N VAL A 2 14.76 0.58 -29.37
CA VAL A 2 14.86 -0.63 -28.53
C VAL A 2 13.97 -1.73 -29.12
N SER A 3 14.40 -3.01 -29.06
CA SER A 3 13.56 -4.16 -29.44
C SER A 3 12.36 -4.27 -28.51
N CYS A 4 11.18 -4.67 -28.99
CA CYS A 4 10.01 -4.84 -28.12
C CYS A 4 10.27 -5.87 -26.99
N GLY A 5 11.17 -6.84 -27.19
CA GLY A 5 11.59 -7.79 -26.15
C GLY A 5 12.38 -7.14 -25.01
N ASP A 6 13.37 -6.30 -25.34
CA ASP A 6 14.14 -5.52 -24.36
C ASP A 6 13.29 -4.43 -23.71
N CYS A 7 12.36 -3.87 -24.47
CA CYS A 7 11.41 -2.89 -23.99
C CYS A 7 10.50 -3.52 -22.92
N TYR A 8 9.99 -4.72 -23.16
CA TYR A 8 9.17 -5.44 -22.20
C TYR A 8 9.98 -5.84 -20.96
N SER A 9 11.18 -6.39 -21.14
CA SER A 9 11.97 -6.99 -20.06
C SER A 9 12.71 -5.97 -19.19
N VAL A 10 13.13 -4.84 -19.75
CA VAL A 10 14.00 -3.87 -19.06
C VAL A 10 13.34 -2.49 -18.97
N GLY A 11 12.85 -1.96 -20.10
CA GLY A 11 12.28 -0.62 -20.16
C GLY A 11 10.96 -0.46 -19.39
N SER A 12 10.05 -1.41 -19.57
CA SER A 12 8.74 -1.41 -18.92
C SER A 12 8.87 -1.67 -17.42
N GLN A 13 9.85 -2.48 -17.01
CA GLN A 13 10.15 -2.77 -15.61
C GLN A 13 10.71 -1.54 -14.89
N ALA A 14 11.68 -0.84 -15.48
CA ALA A 14 12.21 0.40 -14.91
C ALA A 14 11.14 1.50 -14.80
N CYS A 15 10.31 1.66 -15.84
CA CYS A 15 9.15 2.55 -15.81
C CYS A 15 8.16 2.17 -14.70
N TYR A 16 7.84 0.88 -14.58
CA TYR A 16 6.94 0.38 -13.55
C TYR A 16 7.48 0.68 -12.15
N SER A 17 8.76 0.39 -11.88
CA SER A 17 9.41 0.67 -10.59
C SER A 17 9.33 2.14 -10.20
N LEU A 18 9.58 3.06 -11.14
CA LEU A 18 9.45 4.50 -10.89
C LEU A 18 7.99 4.91 -10.66
N CYS A 19 7.05 4.32 -11.40
CA CYS A 19 5.63 4.62 -11.27
C CYS A 19 5.03 4.16 -9.94
N ILE A 20 5.53 3.05 -9.37
CA ILE A 20 5.04 2.52 -8.09
C ILE A 20 5.76 3.06 -6.85
N ALA A 21 6.94 3.70 -7.01
CA ALA A 21 7.71 4.23 -5.89
C ALA A 21 6.94 5.17 -4.94
N PRO A 22 6.05 6.07 -5.42
CA PRO A 22 5.31 6.98 -4.54
C PRO A 22 3.99 6.40 -4.00
N LEU A 23 3.63 5.13 -4.27
CA LEU A 23 2.28 4.61 -4.00
C LEU A 23 1.81 4.74 -2.56
N SER A 24 2.69 4.49 -1.59
CA SER A 24 2.35 4.60 -0.17
C SER A 24 1.97 6.03 0.23
N GLN A 25 2.51 7.03 -0.48
CA GLN A 25 2.25 8.45 -0.30
C GLN A 25 1.05 8.91 -1.12
N THR A 26 0.98 8.53 -2.41
CA THR A 26 -0.14 8.83 -3.31
C THR A 26 -1.47 8.25 -2.81
N CYS A 27 -1.45 7.03 -2.28
CA CYS A 27 -2.63 6.36 -1.75
C CYS A 27 -2.90 6.68 -0.27
N GLY A 28 -2.12 7.57 0.37
CA GLY A 28 -2.30 7.95 1.77
C GLY A 28 -2.15 6.78 2.76
N CYS A 29 -1.54 5.68 2.36
CA CYS A 29 -1.41 4.47 3.17
C CYS A 29 -0.65 4.73 4.49
N LEU A 30 0.37 5.60 4.44
CA LEU A 30 1.11 6.02 5.63
C LEU A 30 0.25 6.80 6.64
N LEU A 31 -0.75 7.54 6.15
CA LEU A 31 -1.70 8.25 7.01
C LEU A 31 -2.65 7.28 7.71
N VAL A 32 -3.14 6.26 6.99
CA VAL A 32 -3.97 5.19 7.55
C VAL A 32 -3.18 4.41 8.60
N GLN A 33 -1.94 4.04 8.30
CA GLN A 33 -1.05 3.37 9.24
C GLN A 33 -0.82 4.21 10.50
N GLY A 34 -0.46 5.50 10.34
CA GLY A 34 -0.26 6.39 11.48
C GLY A 34 -1.53 6.62 12.32
N ARG A 35 -2.72 6.60 11.73
CA ARG A 35 -4.00 6.65 12.47
C ARG A 35 -4.29 5.35 13.20
N CYS A 36 -4.03 4.22 12.56
CA CYS A 36 -4.18 2.89 13.15
C CYS A 36 -3.27 2.72 14.38
N ASP A 37 -1.99 3.06 14.24
CA ASP A 37 -1.00 2.96 15.32
C ASP A 37 -1.40 3.83 16.52
N LYS A 38 -1.85 5.06 16.27
CA LYS A 38 -2.36 5.96 17.31
C LYS A 38 -3.58 5.40 18.03
N CYS A 39 -4.54 4.86 17.27
CA CYS A 39 -5.73 4.25 17.84
C CYS A 39 -5.36 3.05 18.71
N LYS A 40 -4.56 2.11 18.18
CA LYS A 40 -4.18 0.90 18.91
C LYS A 40 -3.41 1.22 20.19
N THR A 41 -2.52 2.21 20.14
CA THR A 41 -1.79 2.69 21.32
C THR A 41 -2.78 3.19 22.39
N ALA A 42 -3.70 4.08 22.02
CA ALA A 42 -4.68 4.63 22.96
C ALA A 42 -5.59 3.55 23.59
N GLU A 43 -6.09 2.61 22.79
CA GLU A 43 -6.95 1.52 23.26
C GLU A 43 -6.18 0.52 24.13
N THR A 44 -4.91 0.24 23.80
CA THR A 44 -4.04 -0.61 24.61
C THR A 44 -3.75 0.04 25.96
N ASP A 45 -3.43 1.33 25.99
CA ASP A 45 -3.17 2.09 27.22
C ASP A 45 -4.41 2.12 28.11
N MET A 46 -5.59 2.39 27.53
CA MET A 46 -6.86 2.39 28.25
C MET A 46 -7.19 1.01 28.82
N CYS A 47 -7.02 -0.06 28.04
CA CYS A 47 -7.25 -1.42 28.51
C CYS A 47 -6.27 -1.79 29.63
N THR A 48 -4.98 -1.46 29.47
CA THR A 48 -3.93 -1.75 30.47
C THR A 48 -4.21 -1.03 31.78
N ALA A 49 -4.62 0.24 31.72
CA ALA A 49 -4.97 1.02 32.91
C ALA A 49 -6.17 0.45 33.68
N ASN A 50 -7.09 -0.23 33.00
CA ASN A 50 -8.28 -0.84 33.61
C ASN A 50 -8.09 -2.34 33.91
N CYS A 51 -6.95 -2.93 33.55
CA CYS A 51 -6.69 -4.34 33.77
C CYS A 51 -6.08 -4.60 35.15
N THR A 52 -6.93 -4.81 36.17
CA THR A 52 -6.48 -4.96 37.56
C THR A 52 -6.06 -6.37 37.96
N ASP A 53 -6.47 -7.42 37.22
CA ASP A 53 -6.28 -8.84 37.60
C ASP A 53 -5.41 -9.66 36.62
N GLY A 54 -4.66 -9.01 35.73
CA GLY A 54 -3.57 -9.66 34.97
C GLY A 54 -3.99 -10.60 33.83
N GLY A 55 -5.25 -10.54 33.37
CA GLY A 55 -5.79 -11.42 32.33
C GLY A 55 -6.26 -10.75 31.03
N CYS A 56 -5.98 -9.46 30.81
CA CYS A 56 -6.54 -8.74 29.67
C CYS A 56 -5.69 -8.90 28.40
N ASP A 57 -6.34 -9.36 27.33
CA ASP A 57 -5.78 -9.28 25.98
C ASP A 57 -6.05 -7.90 25.37
N CYS A 58 -5.28 -6.91 25.84
CA CYS A 58 -5.41 -5.53 25.38
C CYS A 58 -5.05 -5.34 23.90
N GLY A 59 -4.25 -6.26 23.33
CA GLY A 59 -3.97 -6.30 21.90
C GLY A 59 -5.23 -6.61 21.09
N ALA A 60 -5.96 -7.66 21.47
CA ALA A 60 -7.22 -8.02 20.81
C ALA A 60 -8.32 -6.96 20.99
N VAL A 61 -8.37 -6.29 22.14
CA VAL A 61 -9.31 -5.17 22.38
C VAL A 61 -8.99 -4.01 21.45
N ALA A 62 -7.72 -3.61 21.36
CA ALA A 62 -7.27 -2.56 20.46
C ALA A 62 -7.51 -2.90 18.98
N ASP A 63 -7.24 -4.14 18.56
CA ASP A 63 -7.50 -4.60 17.20
C ASP A 63 -8.99 -4.51 16.83
N LYS A 64 -9.87 -4.87 17.77
CA LYS A 64 -11.32 -4.80 17.56
C LYS A 64 -11.83 -3.36 17.52
N ALA A 65 -11.40 -2.51 18.46
CA ALA A 65 -11.82 -1.12 18.55
C ALA A 65 -11.32 -0.27 17.37
N CYS A 66 -10.10 -0.55 16.90
CA CYS A 66 -9.46 0.19 15.82
C CYS A 66 -9.70 -0.39 14.43
N GLY A 67 -10.49 -1.47 14.29
CA GLY A 67 -10.69 -2.18 13.02
C GLY A 67 -11.01 -1.27 11.83
N ASP A 68 -11.92 -0.31 12.00
CA ASP A 68 -12.28 0.65 10.95
C ASP A 68 -11.17 1.65 10.65
N THR A 69 -10.48 2.14 11.69
CA THR A 69 -9.35 3.09 11.54
C THR A 69 -8.13 2.41 10.90
N CYS A 70 -7.96 1.12 11.16
CA CYS A 70 -6.95 0.24 10.60
C CYS A 70 -7.39 -0.41 9.29
N SER A 71 -8.56 -0.07 8.75
CA SER A 71 -9.04 -0.64 7.50
C SER A 71 -8.19 -0.14 6.34
N TYR A 72 -7.22 -0.96 5.92
CA TYR A 72 -6.35 -0.69 4.78
C TYR A 72 -7.06 -0.87 3.43
N ASN A 73 -8.38 -1.05 3.40
CA ASN A 73 -9.11 -1.33 2.16
C ASN A 73 -8.92 -0.21 1.14
N ASP A 74 -9.10 1.06 1.51
CA ASP A 74 -8.96 2.19 0.58
C ASP A 74 -7.53 2.31 0.04
N CYS A 75 -6.53 2.10 0.91
CA CYS A 75 -5.12 2.03 0.52
C CYS A 75 -4.87 0.86 -0.46
N SER A 76 -5.35 -0.35 -0.14
CA SER A 76 -5.17 -1.56 -0.94
C SER A 76 -5.80 -1.42 -2.33
N TRP A 77 -7.00 -0.86 -2.41
CA TRP A 77 -7.68 -0.58 -3.68
C TRP A 77 -6.91 0.45 -4.51
N CYS A 78 -6.46 1.55 -3.90
CA CYS A 78 -5.67 2.56 -4.58
C CYS A 78 -4.34 2.00 -5.10
N VAL A 79 -3.60 1.25 -4.26
CA VAL A 79 -2.33 0.62 -4.62
C VAL A 79 -2.53 -0.32 -5.80
N ARG A 80 -3.54 -1.19 -5.77
CA ARG A 80 -3.85 -2.11 -6.88
C ARG A 80 -4.21 -1.37 -8.16
N GLY A 81 -5.05 -0.33 -8.06
CA GLY A 81 -5.46 0.48 -9.20
C GLY A 81 -4.27 1.17 -9.87
N HIS A 82 -3.41 1.81 -9.08
CA HIS A 82 -2.21 2.43 -9.61
C HIS A 82 -1.21 1.43 -10.17
N GLN A 83 -0.98 0.27 -9.53
CA GLN A 83 -0.10 -0.76 -10.07
C GLN A 83 -0.56 -1.20 -11.47
N GLN A 84 -1.86 -1.44 -11.64
CA GLN A 84 -2.45 -1.79 -12.94
C GLN A 84 -2.31 -0.65 -13.96
N GLY A 85 -2.55 0.60 -13.53
CA GLY A 85 -2.35 1.79 -14.37
C GLY A 85 -0.90 1.95 -14.82
N CYS A 86 0.06 1.80 -13.90
CA CYS A 86 1.49 1.83 -14.18
C CYS A 86 1.90 0.75 -15.17
N LEU A 87 1.47 -0.50 -14.96
CA LEU A 87 1.75 -1.60 -15.89
C LEU A 87 1.21 -1.30 -17.29
N THR A 88 -0.03 -0.82 -17.37
CA THR A 88 -0.70 -0.53 -18.65
C THR A 88 -0.01 0.61 -19.38
N SER A 89 0.25 1.73 -18.70
CA SER A 89 0.89 2.91 -19.28
C SER A 89 2.33 2.63 -19.70
N CYS A 90 3.14 2.03 -18.82
CA CYS A 90 4.53 1.71 -19.12
C CYS A 90 4.66 0.71 -20.27
N ARG A 91 3.75 -0.28 -20.35
CA ARG A 91 3.70 -1.22 -21.47
C ARG A 91 3.28 -0.52 -22.76
N SER A 92 2.27 0.34 -22.72
CA SER A 92 1.77 1.07 -23.90
C SER A 92 2.81 2.05 -24.46
N GLU A 93 3.41 2.88 -23.59
CA GLU A 93 4.52 3.78 -23.90
C GLU A 93 5.66 3.04 -24.60
N CYS A 94 6.07 1.91 -24.01
CA CYS A 94 7.11 1.05 -24.53
C CYS A 94 6.76 0.45 -25.90
N MET A 95 5.54 -0.10 -26.07
CA MET A 95 5.08 -0.68 -27.33
C MET A 95 4.92 0.36 -28.44
N SER A 96 4.58 1.62 -28.09
CA SER A 96 4.50 2.72 -29.07
C SER A 96 5.86 3.19 -29.60
N LYS A 97 6.95 2.90 -28.87
CA LYS A 97 8.31 3.37 -29.16
C LYS A 97 9.27 2.26 -29.58
N CYS A 98 8.88 0.99 -29.42
CA CYS A 98 9.67 -0.14 -29.91
C CYS A 98 9.50 -0.31 -31.43
N ASN A 99 10.57 -0.72 -32.11
CA ASN A 99 10.39 -1.29 -33.44
C ASN A 99 9.74 -2.66 -33.24
N GLY A 100 8.68 -2.95 -34.01
CA GLY A 100 8.02 -4.25 -34.06
C GLY A 100 9.01 -5.42 -34.22
N PRO A 101 8.52 -6.67 -34.10
CA PRO A 101 9.37 -7.86 -33.93
C PRO A 101 10.60 -7.88 -34.85
#